data_AF-A0A3A0FEW2-F1
#
_entry.id   AF-A0A3A0FEW2-F1
#
_cell.length_a   1.000
_cell.length_b   1.000
_cell.length_c   1.000
_cell.angle_alpha   90.00
_cell.angle_beta   90.00
_cell.angle_gamma   90.00
#
_symmetry.space_group_name_H-M   'P 1'
#
loop_
_entity.id
_entity.type
_entity.pdbx_description
1 polymer ?
#
loop_
_entity_poly.entity_id
_entity_poly.type
_entity_poly.pdbx_seq_one_letter_code
_entity_poly.pdbx_strand_id
1 'polypeptide(L)'
;LVQAKPIGGLRLIDRNQADDKIIAALAEDGSYGEWRDIDDCPKLILERLQHYFLTYKQMPKEAARRVEIAGIYGRVEAQRVIKLSLQDYIDSYRH
;
A
#
# COMPACT_ATOMS: atom_id res chain seq x y z
N LEU A 1 13.35 5.89 -11.77
CA LEU A 1 12.15 6.47 -11.14
C LEU A 1 11.00 6.39 -12.14
N VAL A 2 9.77 6.25 -11.65
CA VAL A 2 8.55 6.24 -12.49
C VAL A 2 7.53 7.19 -11.88
N GLN A 3 6.64 7.73 -12.71
CA GLN A 3 5.49 8.52 -12.26
C GLN A 3 4.34 7.58 -11.93
N ALA A 4 3.80 7.66 -10.72
CA ALA A 4 2.71 6.81 -10.26
C ALA A 4 1.61 7.64 -9.60
N LYS A 5 0.35 7.29 -9.86
CA LYS A 5 -0.84 7.93 -9.33
C LYS A 5 -1.41 7.06 -8.22
N PRO A 6 -1.40 7.49 -6.94
CA PRO A 6 -2.02 6.74 -5.85
C PRO A 6 -3.52 6.57 -6.10
N ILE A 7 -4.01 5.33 -6.00
CA ILE A 7 -5.43 4.98 -6.14
C ILE A 7 -6.01 4.44 -4.84
N GLY A 8 -5.18 4.00 -3.90
CA GLY A 8 -5.62 3.51 -2.60
C GLY A 8 -4.48 2.88 -1.81
N GLY A 9 -4.80 1.96 -0.91
CA GLY A 9 -3.79 1.20 -0.19
C GLY A 9 -4.34 0.13 0.73
N LEU A 10 -3.42 -0.66 1.28
CA LEU A 10 -3.70 -1.71 2.25
C LEU A 10 -3.19 -1.24 3.61
N ARG A 11 -4.05 -1.27 4.62
CA ARG A 11 -3.64 -1.09 6.01
C ARG A 11 -3.15 -2.42 6.55
N LEU A 12 -1.84 -2.54 6.74
CA LEU A 12 -1.22 -3.75 7.29
C LEU A 12 -0.72 -3.49 8.70
N ILE A 13 -0.84 -4.52 9.54
CA ILE A 13 -0.27 -4.55 10.88
C ILE A 13 0.78 -5.66 10.88
N ASP A 14 2.04 -5.28 11.11
CA ASP A 14 3.15 -6.22 11.30
C ASP A 14 3.72 -6.03 12.71
N ARG A 15 3.58 -7.04 13.58
CA ARG A 15 4.06 -7.00 14.98
C ARG A 15 3.61 -5.74 15.75
N ASN A 16 2.32 -5.40 15.65
CA ASN A 16 1.71 -4.20 16.24
C ASN A 16 2.25 -2.86 15.70
N GLN A 17 2.96 -2.87 14.58
CA GLN A 17 3.37 -1.65 13.88
C GLN A 17 2.58 -1.50 12.59
N ALA A 18 2.22 -0.25 12.27
CA ALA A 18 1.56 0.08 11.01
C ALA A 18 2.56 -0.10 9.85
N ASP A 19 2.19 -0.89 8.85
CA ASP A 19 2.98 -1.16 7.64
C ASP A 19 2.14 -0.90 6.37
N ASP A 20 1.42 0.23 6.35
CA ASP A 20 0.56 0.64 5.24
C ASP A 20 1.28 0.55 3.88
N LYS A 21 0.61 -0.05 2.89
CA LYS A 21 1.12 -0.17 1.52
C LYS A 21 0.25 0.66 0.58
N ILE A 22 0.82 1.67 -0.04
CA ILE A 22 0.16 2.46 -1.08
C ILE A 22 0.04 1.63 -2.36
N ILE A 23 -1.15 1.61 -2.94
CA ILE A 23 -1.41 1.07 -4.28
C ILE A 23 -1.53 2.25 -5.24
N ALA A 24 -0.73 2.22 -6.31
CA ALA A 24 -0.68 3.26 -7.31
C ALA A 24 -0.70 2.68 -8.72
N ALA A 25 -1.37 3.36 -9.63
CA ALA A 25 -1.33 3.08 -11.06
C ALA A 25 -0.13 3.78 -11.70
N LEU A 26 0.49 3.15 -12.70
CA LEU A 26 1.55 3.77 -13.48
C LEU A 26 0.96 4.93 -14.30
N ALA A 27 1.56 6.12 -14.22
CA ALA A 27 1.12 7.24 -15.04
C ALA A 27 1.45 6.98 -16.52
N GLU A 28 0.55 7.40 -17.42
CA GLU A 28 0.72 7.30 -18.88
C GLU A 28 0.69 5.86 -19.45
N ASP A 29 0.32 4.87 -18.64
CA ASP A 29 0.05 3.51 -19.13
C ASP A 29 -1.39 3.39 -19.64
N GLY A 30 -1.57 2.91 -20.87
CA GLY A 30 -2.90 2.67 -21.47
C GLY A 30 -3.74 1.61 -20.76
N SER A 31 -3.11 0.75 -19.93
CA SER A 31 -3.82 -0.34 -19.22
C SER A 31 -4.36 0.08 -17.85
N TYR A 32 -3.67 0.98 -17.15
CA TYR A 32 -3.96 1.34 -15.74
C TYR A 32 -4.10 2.85 -15.50
N GLY A 33 -3.72 3.69 -16.47
CA GLY A 33 -3.60 5.14 -16.31
C GLY A 33 -4.93 5.86 -16.03
N GLU A 34 -6.06 5.21 -16.34
CA GLU A 34 -7.42 5.68 -16.07
C GLU A 34 -7.93 5.31 -14.67
N TRP A 35 -7.24 4.46 -13.91
CA TRP A 35 -7.63 4.14 -12.53
C TRP A 35 -7.43 5.36 -11.64
N ARG A 36 -8.50 5.78 -10.97
CA ARG A 36 -8.55 6.97 -10.11
C ARG A 36 -8.77 6.63 -8.65
N ASP A 37 -9.40 5.50 -8.36
CA ASP A 37 -9.60 4.98 -7.00
C ASP A 37 -9.37 3.46 -6.96
N ILE A 38 -9.37 2.89 -5.75
CA ILE A 38 -9.11 1.48 -5.52
C ILE A 38 -10.22 0.61 -6.11
N ASP A 39 -11.42 1.15 -6.19
CA ASP A 39 -12.59 0.50 -6.79
C ASP A 39 -12.48 0.32 -8.31
N ASP A 40 -11.60 1.08 -8.98
CA ASP A 40 -11.29 0.89 -10.41
C ASP A 40 -10.38 -0.33 -10.62
N CYS A 41 -9.72 -0.83 -9.56
CA CYS A 41 -8.86 -1.99 -9.62
C CYS A 41 -9.69 -3.29 -9.59
N PRO A 42 -9.48 -4.23 -10.53
CA PRO A 42 -10.14 -5.53 -10.50
C PRO A 42 -9.94 -6.24 -9.15
N LYS A 43 -11.03 -6.70 -8.54
CA LYS A 43 -11.03 -7.39 -7.24
C LYS A 43 -10.01 -8.52 -7.15
N LEU A 44 -9.87 -9.31 -8.23
CA LEU A 44 -8.90 -10.40 -8.31
C LEU A 44 -7.45 -9.92 -8.12
N ILE A 45 -7.11 -8.72 -8.62
CA ILE A 45 -5.78 -8.13 -8.42
C ILE A 45 -5.60 -7.72 -6.96
N LEU A 46 -6.61 -7.08 -6.36
CA LEU A 46 -6.59 -6.71 -4.95
C LEU A 46 -6.46 -7.93 -4.03
N GLU A 47 -7.21 -9.00 -4.29
CA GLU A 47 -7.13 -10.26 -3.54
C GLU A 47 -5.74 -10.90 -3.64
N ARG A 48 -5.14 -10.91 -4.84
CA ARG A 48 -3.77 -11.39 -5.05
C ARG A 48 -2.73 -10.56 -4.30
N LEU A 49 -2.87 -9.24 -4.28
CA LEU A 49 -1.99 -8.35 -3.52
C LEU A 49 -2.10 -8.62 -2.01
N GLN A 50 -3.33 -8.74 -1.50
CA GLN A 50 -3.58 -9.07 -0.10
C GLN A 50 -2.91 -10.41 0.28
N HIS A 51 -3.16 -11.47 -0.50
CA HIS A 51 -2.55 -12.77 -0.28
C HIS A 51 -1.02 -12.71 -0.31
N TYR A 52 -0.45 -11.98 -1.26
CA TYR A 52 0.99 -11.78 -1.35
C TYR A 52 1.55 -11.18 -0.05
N PHE A 53 0.97 -10.08 0.44
CA PHE A 53 1.47 -9.41 1.65
C PHE A 53 1.27 -10.22 2.94
N LEU A 54 0.25 -11.07 3.03
CA LEU A 54 0.05 -11.97 4.17
C LEU A 54 1.10 -13.09 4.25
N THR A 55 1.68 -13.49 3.11
CA THR A 55 2.51 -14.70 3.03
C THR A 55 3.98 -14.42 2.76
N TYR A 56 4.35 -13.29 2.14
CA TYR A 56 5.72 -13.09 1.67
C TYR A 56 6.79 -13.02 2.77
N LYS A 57 6.43 -12.67 4.01
CA LYS A 57 7.36 -12.64 5.15
C LYS A 57 7.48 -14.00 5.87
N GLN A 58 6.77 -15.03 5.42
CA GLN A 58 6.84 -16.36 6.04
C GLN A 58 8.10 -17.09 5.59
N MET A 59 9.11 -17.15 6.47
CA MET A 59 10.31 -17.96 6.23
C MET A 59 10.10 -19.38 6.75
N PRO A 60 10.56 -20.43 6.05
CA PRO A 60 10.38 -21.82 6.47
C PRO A 60 10.93 -22.18 7.85
N LYS A 61 11.80 -21.34 8.42
CA LYS A 61 12.51 -21.57 9.69
C LYS A 61 12.17 -20.56 10.80
N GLU A 62 11.28 -19.60 10.53
CA GLU A 62 10.83 -18.63 11.55
C GLU A 62 9.43 -19.01 12.05
N ALA A 63 9.15 -18.71 13.32
CA ALA A 63 7.77 -18.73 13.81
C ALA A 63 6.89 -17.86 12.91
N ALA A 64 5.65 -18.30 12.67
CA ALA A 64 4.74 -17.64 11.73
C ALA A 64 4.70 -16.12 11.98
N ARG A 65 5.26 -15.34 11.05
CA ARG A 65 5.13 -13.88 11.09
C ARG A 65 3.67 -13.53 10.83
N ARG A 66 3.03 -12.99 11.87
CA ARG A 66 1.63 -12.58 11.82
C ARG A 66 1.57 -11.18 11.22
N VAL A 67 1.38 -11.14 9.91
CA VAL A 67 0.96 -9.94 9.19
C VAL A 67 -0.54 -9.99 9.07
N GLU A 68 -1.23 -8.91 9.42
CA GLU A 68 -2.68 -8.80 9.30
C GLU A 68 -3.05 -7.66 8.37
N ILE A 69 -4.09 -7.86 7.56
CA ILE A 69 -4.68 -6.79 6.76
C ILE A 69 -5.89 -6.27 7.52
N ALA A 70 -5.76 -5.06 8.04
CA ALA A 70 -6.81 -4.39 8.80
C ALA A 70 -7.85 -3.70 7.89
N GLY A 71 -7.52 -3.48 6.61
CA GLY A 71 -8.47 -2.96 5.63
C GLY A 71 -7.84 -2.50 4.33
N ILE A 72 -8.71 -2.18 3.38
CA ILE A 72 -8.40 -1.51 2.12
C ILE A 72 -8.97 -0.10 2.20
N TYR A 73 -8.23 0.88 1.71
CA TYR A 73 -8.69 2.27 1.66
C TYR A 73 -8.51 2.89 0.28
N GLY A 74 -9.38 3.84 -0.04
CA GLY A 74 -9.39 4.57 -1.32
C GLY A 74 -8.34 5.67 -1.41
N ARG A 75 -8.34 6.38 -2.53
CA ARG A 75 -7.30 7.36 -2.89
C ARG A 75 -7.13 8.48 -1.88
N VAL A 76 -8.22 9.01 -1.34
CA VAL A 76 -8.19 10.16 -0.42
C VAL A 76 -7.35 9.83 0.82
N GLU A 77 -7.55 8.64 1.38
CA GLU A 77 -6.78 8.19 2.53
C GLU A 77 -5.33 7.89 2.16
N ALA A 78 -5.08 7.30 0.99
CA ALA A 78 -3.72 7.09 0.49
C ALA A 78 -2.92 8.40 0.38
N GLN A 79 -3.54 9.45 -0.17
CA GLN A 79 -2.92 10.77 -0.27
C GLN A 79 -2.66 11.38 1.12
N ARG A 80 -3.54 11.16 2.09
CA ARG A 80 -3.34 11.59 3.48
C ARG A 80 -2.14 10.89 4.10
N VAL A 81 -2.03 9.56 3.94
CA VAL A 81 -0.89 8.78 4.44
C VAL A 81 0.42 9.29 3.85
N ILE A 82 0.49 9.49 2.53
CA ILE A 82 1.69 10.02 1.86
C ILE A 82 2.10 11.39 2.41
N LYS A 83 1.13 12.30 2.62
CA LYS A 83 1.41 13.63 3.18
C LYS A 83 1.97 13.56 4.60
N LEU A 84 1.39 12.70 5.45
CA LEU A 84 1.86 12.48 6.81
C LEU A 84 3.28 11.89 6.81
N SER A 85 3.54 10.88 5.97
CA SER A 85 4.90 10.31 5.85
C SER A 85 5.93 11.33 5.37
N LEU A 86 5.56 12.25 4.47
CA LEU A 86 6.43 13.34 4.05
C LEU A 86 6.70 14.31 5.21
N GLN A 87 5.68 14.63 6.00
CA GLN A 87 5.83 15.49 7.17
C GLN A 87 6.76 14.86 8.21
N ASP A 88 6.56 13.58 8.55
CA ASP A 88 7.41 12.82 9.48
C ASP A 88 8.88 12.83 9.03
N TYR A 89 9.11 12.67 7.72
CA TYR A 89 10.45 12.75 7.13
C TYR A 89 11.08 14.13 7.30
N ILE A 90 10.32 15.21 7.02
CA ILE A 90 10.79 16.59 7.20
C ILE A 90 11.16 16.84 8.65
N ASP A 91 10.28 16.46 9.59
CA ASP A 91 10.48 16.70 11.02
C ASP A 91 11.67 15.92 11.59
N SER A 92 11.94 14.73 11.06
CA SER A 92 13.01 13.85 11.55
C SER A 92 14.40 14.16 10.98
N TYR A 93 14.49 14.77 9.79
CA TYR A 93 15.75 14.85 9.04
C TYR A 93 16.08 16.23 8.46
N ARG A 94 15.15 17.19 8.48
CA ARG A 94 15.36 18.49 7.85
C ARG A 94 15.71 19.58 8.87
N HIS A 95 16.74 19.31 9.67
CA HIS A 95 17.38 20.28 10.56
C HIS A 95 18.46 21.07 9.81
#